data_AF-A0A536SHG3-F1
#
_entry.id   AF-A0A536SHG3-F1
#
_cell.length_a   1.000
_cell.length_b   1.000
_cell.length_c   1.000
_cell.angle_alpha   90.00
_cell.angle_beta   90.00
_cell.angle_gamma   90.00
#
_symmetry.space_group_name_H-M   'P 1'
#
loop_
_entity.id
_entity.type
_entity.pdbx_description
1 polymer ?
#
loop_
_entity_poly.entity_id
_entity_poly.type
_entity_poly.pdbx_seq_one_letter_code
_entity_poly.pdbx_strand_id
1 'polypeptide(L)'
;MRFRRSPTRWRRTSSAPELVSQNVGGVSHFVADLGVVITDAVKRYGKNGFKPGDVLVTNHQAVAGQHLNNVVIYVPYFFKGELLAFSMVRAHWIDVGGTSTGFGAGPEVPDPWQEGLQLDQLKIYDGGRLDGTLHRVIRDNIRFPESSLGDMNSQIASCKLGIRRLDELFRKYGRDTVLGAIERIFDETETKCRNVVARLADGVYEAESLTSVCGFTRK
;
A
#
# COMPACT_ATOMS: atom_id res chain seq x y z
N MET A 1 6.35 24.39 -9.48
CA MET A 1 5.49 23.44 -10.24
C MET A 1 4.85 24.17 -11.42
N ARG A 2 4.98 23.70 -12.67
CA ARG A 2 4.48 24.42 -13.85
C ARG A 2 3.08 23.93 -14.22
N PHE A 3 2.03 24.65 -13.83
CA PHE A 3 0.66 24.33 -14.23
C PHE A 3 0.39 24.93 -15.61
N ARG A 4 0.42 24.10 -16.67
CA ARG A 4 -0.06 24.50 -18.00
C ARG A 4 -1.48 23.95 -18.16
N ARG A 5 -2.45 24.82 -18.42
CA ARG A 5 -3.83 24.43 -18.77
C ARG A 5 -3.82 23.64 -20.08
N SER A 6 -3.71 22.32 -19.99
CA SER A 6 -3.90 21.44 -21.15
C SER A 6 -5.35 21.01 -21.25
N PRO A 7 -6.05 21.24 -22.37
CA PRO A 7 -7.41 20.76 -22.60
C PRO A 7 -7.47 19.26 -22.89
N THR A 8 -6.34 18.55 -22.97
CA THR A 8 -6.33 17.10 -23.19
C THR A 8 -6.80 16.32 -21.96
N ARG A 9 -7.77 15.42 -22.18
CA ARG A 9 -8.19 14.38 -21.23
C ARG A 9 -6.96 13.60 -20.78
N TRP A 10 -6.75 13.42 -19.47
CA TRP A 10 -5.76 12.47 -18.98
C TRP A 10 -6.38 11.09 -19.25
N ARG A 11 -6.23 10.56 -20.46
CA ARG A 11 -6.75 9.21 -20.74
C ARG A 11 -6.01 8.24 -19.82
N ARG A 12 -6.77 7.53 -18.99
CA ARG A 12 -6.28 6.33 -18.31
C ARG A 12 -5.98 5.30 -19.37
N THR A 13 -4.70 5.12 -19.66
CA THR A 13 -4.21 4.11 -20.62
C THR A 13 -3.41 3.02 -19.92
N SER A 14 -3.29 3.06 -18.59
CA SER A 14 -2.42 2.13 -17.87
C SER A 14 -3.18 0.89 -17.43
N SER A 15 -2.61 -0.29 -17.69
CA SER A 15 -3.03 -1.57 -17.14
C SER A 15 -2.59 -1.76 -15.68
N ALA A 16 -2.17 -0.68 -15.02
CA ALA A 16 -1.62 -0.72 -13.68
C ALA A 16 -2.75 -0.72 -12.63
N PRO A 17 -2.55 -1.36 -11.47
CA PRO A 17 -3.46 -1.25 -10.33
C PRO A 17 -3.71 0.22 -9.94
N GLU A 18 -4.97 0.61 -9.82
CA GLU A 18 -5.37 1.95 -9.38
C GLU A 18 -6.06 1.88 -8.00
N LEU A 19 -5.78 2.85 -7.13
CA LEU A 19 -6.45 2.98 -5.84
C LEU A 19 -7.89 3.48 -6.07
N VAL A 20 -8.87 2.62 -5.77
CA VAL A 20 -10.29 2.91 -5.99
C VAL A 20 -10.93 3.61 -4.79
N SER A 21 -10.57 3.19 -3.58
CA SER A 21 -11.17 3.68 -2.34
C SER A 21 -10.22 3.52 -1.16
N GLN A 22 -10.38 4.37 -0.15
CA GLN A 22 -9.61 4.38 1.09
C GLN A 22 -10.52 4.68 2.27
N ASN A 23 -10.08 4.38 3.49
CA ASN A 23 -10.87 4.68 4.68
C ASN A 23 -10.97 6.20 4.93
N VAL A 24 -12.07 6.62 5.55
CA VAL A 24 -12.22 7.98 6.05
C VAL A 24 -11.26 8.21 7.22
N GLY A 25 -10.63 9.39 7.27
CA GLY A 25 -9.66 9.74 8.32
C GLY A 25 -8.29 9.07 8.18
N GLY A 26 -8.02 8.36 7.08
CA GLY A 26 -6.70 7.82 6.79
C GLY A 26 -5.66 8.92 6.56
N VAL A 27 -4.42 8.63 6.94
CA VAL A 27 -3.29 9.53 6.68
C VAL A 27 -2.94 9.43 5.20
N SER A 28 -3.10 10.50 4.42
CA SER A 28 -2.92 10.48 2.96
C SER A 28 -1.55 9.94 2.52
N HIS A 29 -0.51 10.16 3.33
CA HIS A 29 0.82 9.62 3.06
C HIS A 29 0.86 8.08 3.11
N PHE A 30 0.04 7.41 3.93
CA PHE A 30 0.04 5.94 4.08
C PHE A 30 -0.61 5.20 2.91
N VAL A 31 -1.38 5.91 2.10
CA VAL A 31 -2.21 5.32 1.02
C VAL A 31 -1.70 5.67 -0.37
N ALA A 32 -0.90 6.74 -0.49
CA ALA A 32 -0.49 7.31 -1.76
C ALA A 32 0.33 6.33 -2.64
N ASP A 33 1.11 5.44 -2.03
CA ASP A 33 2.04 4.54 -2.72
C ASP A 33 1.56 3.07 -2.75
N LEU A 34 0.40 2.75 -2.19
CA LEU A 34 -0.06 1.36 -2.13
C LEU A 34 -0.34 0.74 -3.51
N GLY A 35 -0.68 1.56 -4.51
CA GLY A 35 -0.79 1.09 -5.91
C GLY A 35 0.55 0.60 -6.47
N VAL A 36 1.67 1.19 -6.05
CA VAL A 36 3.02 0.77 -6.43
C VAL A 36 3.34 -0.60 -5.86
N VAL A 37 2.94 -0.85 -4.61
CA VAL A 37 3.09 -2.16 -3.94
C VAL A 37 2.42 -3.28 -4.74
N ILE A 38 1.17 -3.08 -5.18
CA ILE A 38 0.48 -4.08 -6.00
C ILE A 38 1.10 -4.20 -7.39
N THR A 39 1.53 -3.10 -7.99
CA THR A 39 2.20 -3.12 -9.30
C THR A 39 3.46 -3.98 -9.25
N ASP A 40 4.27 -3.83 -8.20
CA ASP A 40 5.46 -4.64 -7.98
C ASP A 40 5.12 -6.12 -7.74
N ALA A 41 4.13 -6.41 -6.91
CA ALA A 41 3.67 -7.79 -6.68
C ALA A 41 3.20 -8.48 -7.97
N VAL A 42 2.42 -7.79 -8.80
CA VAL A 42 1.93 -8.32 -10.09
C VAL A 42 3.08 -8.52 -11.07
N LYS A 43 4.12 -7.67 -11.06
CA LYS A 43 5.33 -7.88 -11.88
C LYS A 43 6.08 -9.14 -11.46
N ARG A 44 6.17 -9.43 -10.16
CA ARG A 44 6.90 -10.57 -9.59
C ARG A 44 6.18 -11.90 -9.76
N TYR A 45 4.91 -11.95 -9.35
CA TYR A 45 4.12 -13.17 -9.33
C TYR A 45 3.37 -13.43 -10.65
N GLY A 46 3.22 -12.40 -11.49
CA GLY A 46 2.28 -12.42 -12.61
C GLY A 46 0.83 -12.45 -12.13
N LYS A 47 -0.12 -12.19 -13.04
CA LYS A 47 -1.55 -12.22 -12.71
C LYS A 47 -2.03 -13.61 -12.26
N ASN A 48 -1.36 -14.66 -12.71
CA ASN A 48 -1.68 -16.06 -12.38
C ASN A 48 -0.97 -16.58 -11.12
N GLY A 49 -0.10 -15.78 -10.49
CA GLY A 49 0.62 -16.17 -9.28
C GLY A 49 -0.16 -15.99 -7.99
N PHE A 50 -1.38 -15.46 -8.07
CA PHE A 50 -2.30 -15.26 -6.95
C PHE A 50 -3.40 -16.31 -6.97
N LYS A 51 -3.86 -16.74 -5.79
CA LYS A 51 -5.02 -17.61 -5.65
C LYS A 51 -5.90 -17.21 -4.46
N PRO A 52 -7.19 -17.60 -4.46
CA PRO A 52 -8.06 -17.38 -3.30
C PRO A 52 -7.44 -17.91 -2.01
N GLY A 53 -7.51 -17.11 -0.94
CA GLY A 53 -6.93 -17.45 0.36
C GLY A 53 -5.47 -17.04 0.54
N ASP A 54 -4.81 -16.51 -0.49
CA ASP A 54 -3.49 -15.89 -0.33
C ASP A 54 -3.58 -14.64 0.56
N VAL A 55 -2.56 -14.43 1.38
CA VAL A 55 -2.34 -13.19 2.15
C VAL A 55 -0.87 -12.83 1.99
N LEU A 56 -0.62 -11.61 1.54
CA LEU A 56 0.73 -11.11 1.29
C LEU A 56 1.11 -10.05 2.31
N VAL A 57 2.40 -10.00 2.63
CA VAL A 57 3.02 -9.06 3.57
C VAL A 57 4.24 -8.41 2.93
N THR A 58 4.37 -7.10 3.07
CA THR A 58 5.57 -6.37 2.65
C THR A 58 5.78 -5.06 3.41
N ASN A 59 7.03 -4.72 3.64
CA ASN A 59 7.48 -3.41 4.12
C ASN A 59 8.79 -3.00 3.42
N HIS A 60 9.13 -3.66 2.31
CA HIS A 60 10.44 -3.54 1.69
C HIS A 60 10.70 -2.10 1.21
N GLN A 61 11.84 -1.54 1.62
CA GLN A 61 12.21 -0.14 1.39
C GLN A 61 12.12 0.28 -0.09
N ALA A 62 12.45 -0.62 -1.02
CA ALA A 62 12.47 -0.32 -2.45
C ALA A 62 11.08 -0.05 -3.05
N VAL A 63 10.01 -0.45 -2.37
CA VAL A 63 8.64 -0.40 -2.92
C VAL A 63 7.68 0.33 -1.98
N ALA A 64 7.74 0.08 -0.66
CA ALA A 64 6.88 0.74 0.33
C ALA A 64 7.45 2.08 0.83
N GLY A 65 8.76 2.34 0.63
CA GLY A 65 9.38 3.67 0.53
C GLY A 65 9.28 4.66 1.69
N GLN A 66 8.74 4.28 2.86
CA GLN A 66 8.64 5.14 4.04
C GLN A 66 9.70 4.76 5.07
N HIS A 67 9.32 4.01 6.10
CA HIS A 67 10.21 3.37 7.05
C HIS A 67 9.68 1.96 7.30
N LEU A 68 10.55 1.07 7.79
CA LEU A 68 10.25 -0.37 7.79
C LEU A 68 9.06 -0.75 8.69
N ASN A 69 8.68 0.06 9.67
CA ASN A 69 7.51 -0.23 10.50
C ASN A 69 6.18 -0.16 9.75
N ASN A 70 6.15 0.49 8.59
CA ASN A 70 4.93 0.58 7.79
C ASN A 70 4.72 -0.70 6.98
N VAL A 71 4.20 -1.72 7.66
CA VAL A 71 3.91 -3.02 7.09
C VAL A 71 2.57 -3.01 6.36
N VAL A 72 2.60 -3.45 5.11
CA VAL A 72 1.44 -3.59 4.23
C VAL A 72 1.04 -5.06 4.19
N ILE A 73 -0.22 -5.32 4.50
CA ILE A 73 -0.87 -6.61 4.28
C ILE A 73 -1.91 -6.44 3.18
N TYR A 74 -1.99 -7.37 2.25
CA TYR A 74 -3.02 -7.36 1.22
C TYR A 74 -3.46 -8.75 0.78
N VAL A 75 -4.67 -8.82 0.22
CA VAL A 75 -5.37 -10.05 -0.17
C VAL A 75 -5.98 -9.86 -1.56
N PRO A 76 -5.78 -10.81 -2.49
CA PRO A 76 -6.40 -10.76 -3.82
C PRO A 76 -7.90 -11.07 -3.77
N TYR A 77 -8.68 -10.33 -4.56
CA TYR A 77 -10.10 -10.56 -4.77
C TYR A 77 -10.37 -11.22 -6.12
N PHE A 78 -11.10 -12.34 -6.09
CA PHE A 78 -11.52 -13.05 -7.29
C PHE A 78 -13.04 -13.04 -7.42
N PHE A 79 -13.54 -12.82 -8.64
CA PHE A 79 -14.94 -13.00 -8.97
C PHE A 79 -15.05 -13.94 -10.17
N LYS A 80 -15.76 -15.07 -10.00
CA LYS A 80 -15.91 -16.12 -11.05
C LYS A 80 -14.56 -16.58 -11.66
N GLY A 81 -13.51 -16.65 -10.83
CA GLY A 81 -12.18 -17.10 -11.25
C GLY A 81 -11.27 -16.01 -11.82
N GLU A 82 -11.77 -14.79 -12.02
CA GLU A 82 -10.98 -13.65 -12.51
C GLU A 82 -10.45 -12.82 -11.32
N LEU A 83 -9.15 -12.51 -11.31
CA LEU A 83 -8.53 -11.58 -10.36
C LEU A 83 -8.94 -10.15 -10.73
N LEU A 84 -9.76 -9.50 -9.89
CA LEU A 84 -10.32 -8.18 -10.18
C LEU A 84 -9.75 -7.05 -9.33
N ALA A 85 -9.39 -7.32 -8.07
CA ALA A 85 -8.96 -6.28 -7.15
C ALA A 85 -8.06 -6.84 -6.04
N PHE A 86 -7.55 -5.95 -5.19
CA PHE A 86 -6.88 -6.30 -3.95
C PHE A 86 -7.47 -5.47 -2.81
N SER A 87 -7.66 -6.10 -1.65
CA SER A 87 -7.91 -5.38 -0.40
C SER A 87 -6.60 -5.27 0.36
N MET A 88 -6.29 -4.09 0.89
CA MET A 88 -4.98 -3.80 1.47
C MET A 88 -5.10 -2.92 2.71
N VAL A 89 -4.19 -3.10 3.65
CA VAL A 89 -4.07 -2.28 4.86
C VAL A 89 -2.59 -2.06 5.16
N ARG A 90 -2.19 -0.81 5.31
CA ARG A 90 -0.92 -0.43 5.94
C ARG A 90 -1.17 -0.14 7.42
N ALA A 91 -0.34 -0.70 8.28
CA ALA A 91 -0.29 -0.37 9.69
C ALA A 91 1.15 -0.09 10.09
N HIS A 92 1.32 0.81 11.05
CA HIS A 92 2.61 1.07 11.65
C HIS A 92 2.80 0.08 12.80
N TRP A 93 3.65 -0.92 12.63
CA TRP A 93 3.99 -1.87 13.68
C TRP A 93 4.91 -1.22 14.71
N ILE A 94 4.73 -1.55 15.99
CA ILE A 94 5.55 -0.96 17.06
C ILE A 94 7.04 -1.32 16.94
N ASP A 95 7.35 -2.49 16.40
CA ASP A 95 8.72 -2.96 16.25
C ASP A 95 8.85 -3.88 15.04
N VAL A 96 9.95 -3.70 14.31
CA VAL A 96 10.37 -4.54 13.20
C VAL A 96 11.82 -5.00 13.39
N GLY A 97 12.33 -4.96 14.63
CA GLY A 97 13.75 -5.13 14.92
C GLY A 97 14.55 -3.83 14.76
N GLY A 98 15.76 -3.94 14.19
CA GLY A 98 16.64 -2.79 13.95
C GLY A 98 17.28 -2.23 15.22
N THR A 99 17.74 -0.98 15.20
CA THR A 99 18.44 -0.34 16.33
C THR A 99 17.52 0.41 17.29
N SER A 100 16.29 0.72 16.87
CA SER A 100 15.34 1.54 17.65
C SER A 100 13.93 0.97 17.61
N THR A 101 13.25 0.98 18.76
CA THR A 101 11.82 0.65 18.86
C THR A 101 10.97 1.79 18.32
N GLY A 102 9.81 1.49 17.72
CA GLY A 102 8.87 2.48 17.21
C GLY A 102 9.25 3.12 15.86
N PHE A 103 10.49 3.04 15.40
CA PHE A 103 10.89 3.58 14.10
C PHE A 103 11.82 2.65 13.29
N GLY A 104 12.30 1.55 13.90
CA GLY A 104 13.23 0.60 13.28
C GLY A 104 14.68 1.13 13.28
N ALA A 105 14.85 2.44 13.15
CA ALA A 105 16.14 3.11 13.21
C ALA A 105 16.13 4.47 13.92
N GLY A 106 17.27 4.80 14.51
CA GLY A 106 17.58 6.17 14.96
C GLY A 106 18.31 6.96 13.87
N PRO A 107 18.54 8.27 14.08
CA PRO A 107 19.28 9.11 13.14
C PRO A 107 20.73 8.66 12.90
N GLU A 108 21.25 7.79 13.76
CA GLU A 108 22.61 7.25 13.69
C GLU A 108 22.78 6.06 12.73
N VAL A 109 21.69 5.51 12.18
CA VAL A 109 21.76 4.30 11.33
C VAL A 109 22.23 4.66 9.93
N PRO A 110 23.39 4.14 9.46
CA PRO A 110 23.95 4.51 8.17
C PRO A 110 23.42 3.66 7.01
N ASP A 111 22.69 2.58 7.31
CA ASP A 111 22.41 1.52 6.37
C ASP A 111 21.00 0.93 6.62
N PRO A 112 20.14 0.82 5.59
CA PRO A 112 18.78 0.30 5.72
C PRO A 112 18.70 -1.14 6.24
N TRP A 113 19.75 -1.96 6.09
CA TRP A 113 19.79 -3.32 6.63
C TRP A 113 19.94 -3.35 8.16
N GLN A 114 20.28 -2.23 8.78
CA GLN A 114 20.30 -2.08 10.24
C GLN A 114 18.98 -1.54 10.81
N GLU A 115 17.99 -1.22 9.96
CA GLU A 115 16.68 -0.68 10.37
C GLU A 115 15.67 -1.77 10.74
N GLY A 116 16.01 -3.04 10.52
CA GLY A 116 15.20 -4.19 10.91
C GLY A 116 14.74 -5.06 9.74
N LEU A 117 13.66 -5.80 9.98
CA LEU A 117 13.09 -6.77 9.06
C LEU A 117 12.62 -6.12 7.77
N GLN A 118 13.05 -6.69 6.65
CA GLN A 118 12.57 -6.33 5.32
C GLN A 118 11.87 -7.54 4.68
N LEU A 119 10.58 -7.38 4.41
CA LEU A 119 9.69 -8.38 3.86
C LEU A 119 9.35 -7.98 2.43
N ASP A 120 9.87 -8.73 1.46
CA ASP A 120 9.71 -8.43 0.04
C ASP A 120 8.58 -9.26 -0.59
N GLN A 121 7.36 -8.71 -0.57
CA GLN A 121 6.17 -9.29 -1.22
C GLN A 121 5.87 -10.75 -0.83
N LEU A 122 6.09 -11.13 0.43
CA LEU A 122 6.02 -12.53 0.86
C LEU A 122 4.57 -12.98 1.09
N LYS A 123 4.27 -14.25 0.81
CA LYS A 123 2.99 -14.86 1.17
C LYS A 123 3.04 -15.38 2.60
N ILE A 124 2.30 -14.76 3.52
CA ILE A 124 2.14 -15.25 4.89
C ILE A 124 1.01 -16.31 4.98
N TYR A 125 0.04 -16.26 4.07
CA TYR A 125 -0.84 -17.39 3.77
C TYR A 125 -0.74 -17.73 2.28
N ASP A 126 -0.62 -19.02 1.98
CA ASP A 126 -0.66 -19.54 0.61
C ASP A 126 -1.88 -20.45 0.47
N GLY A 127 -2.91 -19.98 -0.25
CA GLY A 127 -4.17 -20.71 -0.43
C GLY A 127 -4.90 -21.01 0.88
N GLY A 128 -4.85 -20.09 1.85
CA GLY A 128 -5.47 -20.25 3.16
C GLY A 128 -4.65 -21.04 4.19
N ARG A 129 -3.47 -21.54 3.82
CA ARG A 129 -2.53 -22.20 4.74
C ARG A 129 -1.47 -21.20 5.22
N LEU A 130 -1.36 -21.02 6.53
CA LEU A 130 -0.34 -20.17 7.15
C LEU A 130 1.06 -20.73 6.84
N ASP A 131 1.99 -19.86 6.44
CA ASP A 131 3.41 -20.17 6.44
C ASP A 131 3.96 -20.06 7.87
N GLY A 132 3.99 -21.20 8.57
CA GLY A 132 4.51 -21.27 9.93
C GLY A 132 6.00 -20.94 10.04
N THR A 133 6.77 -21.09 8.97
CA THR A 133 8.19 -20.74 8.95
C THR A 133 8.36 -19.23 8.89
N LEU A 134 7.71 -18.56 7.93
CA LEU A 134 7.73 -17.09 7.85
C LEU A 134 7.16 -16.45 9.11
N HIS A 135 6.07 -17.00 9.65
CA HIS A 135 5.48 -16.53 10.90
C HIS A 135 6.49 -16.59 12.06
N ARG A 136 7.24 -17.70 12.22
CA ARG A 136 8.29 -17.80 13.24
C ARG A 136 9.43 -16.82 13.00
N VAL A 137 9.88 -16.66 11.75
CA VAL A 137 10.94 -15.70 11.40
C VAL A 137 10.54 -14.28 11.82
N ILE A 138 9.32 -13.85 11.48
CA ILE A 138 8.82 -12.53 11.88
C ILE A 138 8.79 -12.41 13.40
N ARG A 139 8.15 -13.36 14.08
CA ARG A 139 7.97 -13.35 15.54
C ARG A 139 9.30 -13.29 16.30
N ASP A 140 10.29 -14.07 15.87
CA ASP A 140 11.55 -14.24 16.60
C ASP A 140 12.55 -13.09 16.34
N ASN A 141 12.26 -12.20 15.38
CA ASN A 141 13.10 -11.06 15.01
C ASN A 141 12.49 -9.70 15.37
N ILE A 142 11.46 -9.69 16.23
CA ILE A 142 10.82 -8.48 16.75
C ILE A 142 10.74 -8.52 18.28
N ARG A 143 10.87 -7.37 18.92
CA ARG A 143 10.90 -7.23 20.39
C ARG A 143 9.53 -7.38 21.04
N PHE A 144 8.47 -7.00 20.32
CA PHE A 144 7.09 -7.04 20.80
C PHE A 144 6.21 -7.89 19.87
N PRO A 145 6.42 -9.23 19.86
CA PRO A 145 5.74 -10.11 18.93
C PRO A 145 4.22 -10.13 19.11
N GLU A 146 3.72 -10.14 20.34
CA GLU A 146 2.27 -10.18 20.59
C GLU A 146 1.55 -8.95 20.01
N SER A 147 2.13 -7.76 20.18
CA SER A 147 1.58 -6.52 19.62
C SER A 147 1.62 -6.53 18.09
N SER A 148 2.78 -6.82 17.50
CA SER A 148 2.95 -6.72 16.04
C SER A 148 2.22 -7.84 15.28
N LEU A 149 2.16 -9.05 15.84
CA LEU A 149 1.32 -10.12 15.29
C LEU A 149 -0.16 -9.84 15.51
N GLY A 150 -0.53 -9.12 16.58
CA GLY A 150 -1.86 -8.56 16.78
C GLY A 150 -2.25 -7.58 15.67
N ASP A 151 -1.35 -6.67 15.30
CA ASP A 151 -1.52 -5.76 14.16
C ASP A 151 -1.66 -6.55 12.85
N MET A 152 -0.77 -7.53 12.61
CA MET A 152 -0.85 -8.41 11.43
C MET A 152 -2.21 -9.09 11.33
N ASN A 153 -2.68 -9.71 12.41
CA ASN A 153 -3.97 -10.40 12.43
C ASN A 153 -5.14 -9.43 12.21
N SER A 154 -5.06 -8.22 12.76
CA SER A 154 -6.06 -7.17 12.56
C SER A 154 -6.09 -6.68 11.11
N GLN A 155 -4.93 -6.49 10.48
CA GLN A 155 -4.82 -6.15 9.06
C GLN A 155 -5.40 -7.25 8.17
N ILE A 156 -5.09 -8.53 8.46
CA ILE A 156 -5.64 -9.69 7.75
C ILE A 156 -7.16 -9.74 7.87
N ALA A 157 -7.70 -9.56 9.08
CA ALA A 157 -9.14 -9.56 9.33
C ALA A 157 -9.84 -8.43 8.56
N SER A 158 -9.24 -7.23 8.56
CA SER A 158 -9.73 -6.06 7.82
C SER A 158 -9.73 -6.32 6.31
N CYS A 159 -8.63 -6.85 5.75
CA CYS A 159 -8.56 -7.20 4.34
C CYS A 159 -9.62 -8.25 3.97
N LYS A 160 -9.78 -9.30 4.78
CA LYS A 160 -10.82 -10.33 4.56
C LYS A 160 -12.23 -9.75 4.62
N LEU A 161 -12.49 -8.76 5.47
CA LEU A 161 -13.77 -8.03 5.47
C LEU A 161 -13.96 -7.25 4.17
N GLY A 162 -12.94 -6.54 3.69
CA GLY A 162 -12.96 -5.83 2.41
C GLY A 162 -13.30 -6.76 1.24
N ILE A 163 -12.68 -7.93 1.19
CA ILE A 163 -12.98 -9.00 0.23
C ILE A 163 -14.45 -9.45 0.29
N ARG A 164 -15.01 -9.67 1.49
CA ARG A 164 -16.43 -10.04 1.64
C ARG A 164 -17.36 -8.95 1.12
N ARG A 165 -17.07 -7.68 1.40
CA ARG A 165 -17.88 -6.55 0.91
C ARG A 165 -17.80 -6.39 -0.60
N LEU A 166 -16.63 -6.61 -1.20
CA LEU A 166 -16.50 -6.70 -2.66
C LEU A 166 -17.36 -7.84 -3.20
N ASP A 167 -17.31 -9.03 -2.60
CA ASP A 167 -18.13 -10.16 -3.03
C ASP A 167 -19.63 -9.86 -3.00
N GLU A 168 -20.13 -9.24 -1.92
CA GLU A 168 -21.52 -8.80 -1.79
C GLU A 168 -21.92 -7.84 -2.94
N LEU A 169 -21.06 -6.87 -3.27
CA LEU A 169 -21.31 -5.91 -4.36
C LEU A 169 -21.33 -6.59 -5.73
N PHE A 170 -20.31 -7.38 -6.04
CA PHE A 170 -20.19 -8.05 -7.34
C PHE A 170 -21.30 -9.09 -7.55
N ARG A 171 -21.72 -9.80 -6.49
CA ARG A 171 -22.85 -10.75 -6.57
C ARG A 171 -24.19 -10.05 -6.74
N LYS A 172 -24.40 -8.91 -6.08
CA LYS A 172 -25.66 -8.17 -6.13
C LYS A 172 -25.85 -7.43 -7.45
N TYR A 173 -24.82 -6.76 -7.94
CA TYR A 173 -24.92 -5.84 -9.09
C TYR A 173 -24.28 -6.36 -10.38
N GLY A 174 -23.45 -7.41 -10.29
CA GLY A 174 -22.71 -7.95 -11.41
C GLY A 174 -21.42 -7.18 -11.72
N ARG A 175 -20.51 -7.85 -12.42
CA ARG A 175 -19.17 -7.35 -12.76
C ARG A 175 -19.21 -6.02 -13.51
N ASP A 176 -19.94 -5.98 -14.62
CA ASP A 176 -19.89 -4.83 -15.52
C ASP A 176 -20.49 -3.57 -14.88
N THR A 177 -21.54 -3.73 -14.06
CA THR A 177 -22.13 -2.62 -13.29
C THR A 177 -21.13 -2.05 -12.29
N VAL A 178 -20.44 -2.92 -11.53
CA VAL A 178 -19.47 -2.47 -10.51
C VAL A 178 -18.25 -1.82 -11.17
N LEU A 179 -17.71 -2.42 -12.24
CA LEU A 179 -16.58 -1.84 -12.97
C LEU A 179 -16.96 -0.50 -13.63
N GLY A 180 -18.13 -0.41 -14.26
CA GLY A 180 -18.62 0.85 -14.83
C GLY A 180 -18.85 1.93 -13.76
N ALA A 181 -19.29 1.56 -12.55
CA ALA A 181 -19.39 2.49 -11.43
C ALA A 181 -18.01 3.00 -10.98
N ILE A 182 -17.00 2.13 -10.94
CA ILE A 182 -15.60 2.51 -10.62
C ILE A 182 -15.07 3.49 -11.67
N GLU A 183 -15.26 3.21 -12.96
CA GLU A 183 -14.87 4.13 -14.05
C GLU A 183 -15.54 5.50 -13.90
N ARG A 184 -16.83 5.52 -13.56
CA ARG A 184 -17.57 6.77 -13.35
C ARG A 184 -17.08 7.55 -12.13
N ILE A 185 -16.80 6.90 -10.99
CA ILE A 185 -16.20 7.54 -9.81
C ILE A 185 -14.89 8.24 -10.19
N PHE A 186 -14.12 7.59 -11.05
CA PHE A 186 -12.85 8.04 -11.52
C PHE A 186 -12.94 9.25 -12.48
N ASP A 187 -13.86 9.23 -13.44
CA ASP A 187 -14.16 10.38 -14.31
C ASP A 187 -14.68 11.59 -13.50
N GLU A 188 -15.56 11.35 -12.52
CA GLU A 188 -16.07 12.41 -11.63
C GLU A 188 -14.95 13.00 -10.75
N THR A 189 -14.05 12.16 -10.26
CA THR A 189 -12.90 12.61 -9.44
C THR A 189 -11.94 13.45 -10.28
N GLU A 190 -11.62 13.04 -11.51
CA GLU A 190 -10.79 13.86 -12.42
C GLU A 190 -11.43 15.23 -12.66
N THR A 191 -12.74 15.26 -12.93
CA THR A 191 -13.48 16.50 -13.16
C THR A 191 -13.42 17.43 -11.94
N LYS A 192 -13.65 16.90 -10.73
CA LYS A 192 -13.58 17.66 -9.49
C LYS A 192 -12.16 18.21 -9.24
N CYS A 193 -11.13 17.39 -9.40
CA CYS A 193 -9.73 17.81 -9.28
C CYS A 193 -9.39 18.93 -10.28
N ARG A 194 -9.79 18.79 -11.55
CA ARG A 194 -9.58 19.81 -12.58
C ARG A 194 -10.29 21.12 -12.26
N ASN A 195 -11.51 21.06 -11.73
CA ASN A 195 -12.26 22.26 -11.32
C ASN A 195 -11.56 23.00 -10.17
N VAL A 196 -10.90 22.29 -9.26
CA VAL A 196 -10.09 22.91 -8.20
C VAL A 196 -8.84 23.55 -8.80
N VAL A 197 -8.10 22.83 -9.64
CA VAL A 197 -6.88 23.35 -10.29
C VAL A 197 -7.19 24.55 -11.19
N ALA A 198 -8.32 24.56 -11.89
CA ALA A 198 -8.72 25.64 -12.79
C ALA A 198 -9.00 26.97 -12.06
N ARG A 199 -9.23 26.94 -10.74
CA ARG A 199 -9.38 28.15 -9.91
C ARG A 199 -8.05 28.83 -9.60
N LEU A 200 -6.93 28.12 -9.77
CA LEU A 200 -5.61 28.70 -9.59
C LEU A 200 -5.30 29.64 -10.77
N ALA A 201 -4.70 30.80 -10.47
CA ALA A 201 -4.24 31.72 -11.50
C ALA A 201 -3.11 31.06 -12.31
N ASP A 202 -3.07 31.34 -13.61
CA ASP A 202 -1.97 30.84 -14.44
C ASP A 202 -0.67 31.51 -14.03
N GLY A 203 0.34 30.71 -13.73
CA GLY A 203 1.61 31.20 -13.22
C GLY A 203 2.59 30.10 -12.88
N VAL A 204 3.78 30.51 -12.48
CA VAL A 204 4.81 29.63 -11.93
C VAL A 204 4.84 29.88 -10.42
N TYR A 205 4.59 28.82 -9.65
CA TYR A 205 4.66 28.83 -8.19
C TYR A 205 5.91 28.06 -7.75
N GLU A 206 6.74 28.71 -6.95
CA GLU A 206 8.02 28.19 -6.46
C GLU A 206 8.07 28.30 -4.93
N ALA A 207 8.72 27.33 -4.30
CA ALA A 207 8.94 27.27 -2.86
C ALA A 207 10.24 26.50 -2.60
N GLU A 208 10.99 26.92 -1.57
CA GLU A 208 12.18 26.25 -1.09
C GLU A 208 12.03 25.88 0.39
N SER A 209 12.65 24.78 0.80
CA SER A 209 12.70 24.33 2.20
C SER A 209 14.10 23.82 2.49
N LEU A 210 14.63 24.23 3.64
CA LEU A 210 15.95 23.82 4.13
C LEU A 210 15.74 23.01 5.41
N THR A 211 16.38 21.85 5.46
CA THR A 211 16.48 21.04 6.68
C THR A 211 17.94 20.89 7.04
N SER A 212 18.31 21.19 8.28
CA SER A 212 19.63 20.87 8.80
C SER A 212 19.73 19.37 9.02
N VAL A 213 20.62 18.69 8.31
CA VAL A 213 20.91 17.27 8.55
C VAL A 213 22.12 17.22 9.49
N CYS A 214 21.90 16.94 10.78
CA CYS A 214 23.02 16.71 11.70
C CYS A 214 23.50 15.26 11.58
N GLY A 215 23.97 14.90 10.38
CA GLY A 215 24.59 13.60 10.10
C GLY A 215 26.10 13.72 10.22
N PHE A 216 26.63 13.42 11.41
CA PHE A 216 28.06 13.21 11.72
C PHE A 216 29.11 14.17 11.11
N THR A 217 29.50 15.19 11.88
CA THR A 217 30.92 15.57 11.96
C THR A 217 31.68 14.46 12.67
N ARG A 218 32.53 13.72 11.94
CA ARG A 218 33.49 12.76 12.52
C ARG A 218 34.30 13.44 13.64
N LYS A 219 34.34 12.83 14.83
CA LYS A 219 35.43 13.02 15.79
C LYS A 219 36.51 11.97 15.53
#